data_AF-A0A8H6NIC0-F1
#
_entry.id   AF-A0A8H6NIC0-F1
#
_cell.length_a   1.000
_cell.length_b   1.000
_cell.length_c   1.000
_cell.angle_alpha   90.00
_cell.angle_beta   90.00
_cell.angle_gamma   90.00
#
_symmetry.space_group_name_H-M   'P 1'
#
loop_
_entity.id
_entity.type
_entity.pdbx_description
1 polymer ?
#
loop_
_entity_poly.entity_id
_entity_poly.type
_entity_poly.pdbx_seq_one_letter_code
_entity_poly.pdbx_strand_id
1 'polypeptide(L)'
;MSRFLRKLFSREQQSDRDSLPWAATPTKSGLTEPLTSSFVKYDTSSISKSATSSIFGSSTATLVEGITSVFDNLERELLLRIIGHLELHDHFLLSHTCQTLRNVTRRDWVSTVEQLPLAPRLEFWAGIAFVLPNHWVCGPCYRLHKINKSDVPWKERRYSREAQNDACEYENGVRFDYHHKIEEKHVQLALKFTRLNNVNQDYLASIMKLFAEESFKNYHHHPAYKSFYSSPKIVFERFLLHTQWVFGNGVRFSPSELRMHGICPHMVIYSLDSGEQDRGRQTPCGCKRSIDTRVLEFTQEVRLALKSPGREFDGHCSRCTTDYSILVGPARVTISAWHDFGSYKSPEDESWTVHIESNANKFTKGPIVYHEPGSVRRLYEGRLIEEI
;
A
#
# COMPACT_ATOMS: atom_id res chain seq x y z
N MET A 1 -22.67 -13.81 -8.72
CA MET A 1 -21.92 -13.81 -7.45
C MET A 1 -22.87 -13.79 -6.27
N SER A 2 -22.94 -14.89 -5.52
CA SER A 2 -24.15 -15.38 -4.84
C SER A 2 -24.16 -15.15 -3.31
N ARG A 3 -25.26 -15.57 -2.65
CA ARG A 3 -25.44 -15.67 -1.19
C ARG A 3 -24.25 -16.32 -0.45
N PHE A 4 -23.40 -17.09 -1.15
CA PHE A 4 -22.22 -17.74 -0.59
C PHE A 4 -21.11 -16.75 -0.21
N LEU A 5 -20.74 -15.83 -1.11
CA LEU A 5 -19.81 -14.75 -0.77
C LEU A 5 -20.34 -13.94 0.42
N ARG A 6 -21.65 -13.64 0.44
CA ARG A 6 -22.29 -13.02 1.61
C ARG A 6 -22.14 -13.85 2.87
N LYS A 7 -22.31 -15.17 2.84
CA LYS A 7 -22.14 -16.05 4.01
C LYS A 7 -20.68 -16.13 4.48
N LEU A 8 -19.72 -16.21 3.56
CA LEU A 8 -18.29 -16.19 3.87
C LEU A 8 -17.92 -14.85 4.51
N PHE A 9 -18.32 -13.73 3.89
CA PHE A 9 -18.08 -12.38 4.40
C PHE A 9 -18.79 -12.12 5.74
N SER A 10 -20.02 -12.59 5.93
CA SER A 10 -20.76 -12.42 7.18
C SER A 10 -20.22 -13.29 8.32
N ARG A 11 -19.68 -14.48 8.06
CA ARG A 11 -19.07 -15.32 9.10
C ARG A 11 -17.74 -14.76 9.59
N GLU A 12 -16.90 -14.25 8.69
CA GLU A 12 -15.65 -13.59 9.08
C GLU A 12 -15.90 -12.35 9.96
N GLN A 13 -16.91 -11.54 9.62
CA GLN A 13 -17.28 -10.37 10.44
C GLN A 13 -17.80 -10.75 11.84
N GLN A 14 -18.38 -11.94 12.00
CA GLN A 14 -18.95 -12.40 13.28
C GLN A 14 -17.91 -13.07 14.19
N SER A 15 -16.97 -13.85 13.61
CA SER A 15 -15.94 -14.60 14.35
C SER A 15 -14.99 -13.72 15.18
N ASP A 16 -14.82 -12.45 14.81
CA ASP A 16 -13.88 -11.53 15.48
C ASP A 16 -14.42 -10.87 16.74
N ARG A 17 -15.75 -10.89 16.96
CA ARG A 17 -16.29 -10.41 18.25
C ARG A 17 -15.87 -11.29 19.41
N ASP A 18 -15.52 -12.54 19.12
CA ASP A 18 -15.36 -13.58 20.14
C ASP A 18 -13.91 -14.06 20.29
N SER A 19 -12.93 -13.55 19.52
CA SER A 19 -11.57 -14.12 19.51
C SER A 19 -10.46 -13.17 19.05
N LEU A 20 -9.87 -12.38 19.95
CA LEU A 20 -8.48 -11.88 19.80
C LEU A 20 -7.79 -11.77 21.19
N PRO A 21 -6.78 -12.61 21.48
CA PRO A 21 -5.92 -12.47 22.64
C PRO A 21 -4.55 -11.93 22.22
N TRP A 22 -4.44 -10.63 21.99
CA TRP A 22 -3.19 -9.88 22.21
C TRP A 22 -3.50 -8.38 22.19
N ALA A 23 -3.71 -7.83 23.38
CA ALA A 23 -3.62 -6.40 23.60
C ALA A 23 -2.81 -6.24 24.89
N ALA A 24 -1.70 -5.50 24.79
CA ALA A 24 -1.01 -4.99 25.97
C ALA A 24 -2.04 -4.24 26.83
N THR A 25 -2.11 -4.61 28.09
CA THR A 25 -3.04 -4.09 29.09
C THR A 25 -2.94 -2.58 29.24
N PRO A 26 -4.04 -1.82 29.05
CA PRO A 26 -4.19 -0.52 29.69
C PRO A 26 -4.74 -0.75 31.10
N THR A 27 -4.08 -0.13 32.08
CA THR A 27 -4.49 -0.06 33.48
C THR A 27 -5.92 0.50 33.61
N LYS A 28 -6.77 -0.24 34.33
CA LYS A 28 -8.17 0.11 34.62
C LYS A 28 -8.27 1.30 35.59
N SER A 29 -9.13 2.25 35.23
CA SER A 29 -10.11 2.90 36.12
C SER A 29 -11.34 3.11 35.22
N GLY A 30 -12.55 2.65 35.50
CA GLY A 30 -13.26 2.48 36.75
C GLY A 30 -14.54 3.30 36.60
N LEU A 31 -15.65 2.65 36.21
CA LEU A 31 -17.04 2.94 36.56
C LEU A 31 -17.99 2.18 35.62
N THR A 32 -18.78 1.31 36.24
CA THR A 32 -19.85 0.46 35.69
C THR A 32 -21.19 1.17 35.78
N GLU A 33 -22.01 1.13 34.72
CA GLU A 33 -23.48 0.98 34.80
C GLU A 33 -24.04 0.42 33.46
N PRO A 34 -25.18 -0.30 33.47
CA PRO A 34 -25.65 -1.11 32.35
C PRO A 34 -26.77 -0.40 31.57
N LEU A 35 -26.76 -0.47 30.23
CA LEU A 35 -27.92 -0.10 29.42
C LEU A 35 -28.23 -1.13 28.32
N THR A 36 -29.32 -1.84 28.60
CA THR A 36 -30.36 -2.41 27.73
C THR A 36 -30.17 -2.35 26.21
N SER A 37 -30.12 -3.54 25.63
CA SER A 37 -30.37 -3.85 24.22
C SER A 37 -31.70 -3.28 23.73
N SER A 38 -31.65 -2.43 22.72
CA SER A 38 -32.79 -2.10 21.85
C SER A 38 -32.50 -2.60 20.45
N PHE A 39 -33.24 -3.64 20.04
CA PHE A 39 -33.25 -4.17 18.68
C PHE A 39 -34.00 -3.17 17.78
N VAL A 40 -33.27 -2.53 16.86
CA VAL A 40 -33.88 -1.82 15.72
C VAL A 40 -34.12 -2.85 14.62
N LYS A 41 -35.40 -3.15 14.35
CA LYS A 41 -35.83 -3.89 13.16
C LYS A 41 -35.64 -2.98 11.94
N TYR A 42 -34.85 -3.42 10.97
CA TYR A 42 -34.89 -2.83 9.63
C TYR A 42 -35.91 -3.57 8.77
N ASP A 43 -36.85 -2.77 8.28
CA ASP A 43 -37.90 -3.09 7.32
C ASP A 43 -37.28 -3.41 5.96
N THR A 44 -37.51 -4.61 5.44
CA THR A 44 -37.10 -5.01 4.09
C THR A 44 -38.29 -4.89 3.16
N SER A 45 -38.61 -3.67 2.71
CA SER A 45 -39.62 -3.46 1.69
C SER A 45 -39.31 -2.25 0.82
N SER A 46 -38.31 -2.37 -0.06
CA SER A 46 -38.27 -1.74 -1.38
C SER A 46 -36.90 -1.94 -2.02
N ILE A 47 -36.87 -2.59 -3.19
CA ILE A 47 -36.13 -2.16 -4.38
C ILE A 47 -36.51 -3.19 -5.46
N SER A 48 -37.41 -2.72 -6.31
CA SER A 48 -37.84 -3.31 -7.56
C SER A 48 -36.70 -3.30 -8.58
N LYS A 49 -36.60 -4.43 -9.28
CA LYS A 49 -36.03 -4.65 -10.62
C LYS A 49 -35.64 -3.37 -11.40
N SER A 50 -34.33 -3.10 -11.49
CA SER A 50 -33.60 -2.52 -12.64
C SER A 50 -32.11 -2.55 -12.23
N ALA A 51 -31.09 -2.87 -13.03
CA ALA A 51 -30.95 -3.03 -14.46
C ALA A 51 -29.89 -4.13 -14.71
N THR A 52 -30.22 -5.08 -15.58
CA THR A 52 -29.25 -5.95 -16.25
C THR A 52 -29.67 -6.05 -17.72
N SER A 53 -29.51 -4.95 -18.46
CA SER A 53 -29.42 -4.96 -19.92
C SER A 53 -28.99 -3.57 -20.42
N SER A 54 -27.69 -3.37 -20.64
CA SER A 54 -27.21 -2.40 -21.65
C SER A 54 -25.67 -2.47 -21.78
N ILE A 55 -25.14 -3.61 -22.19
CA ILE A 55 -23.86 -3.67 -22.91
C ILE A 55 -24.03 -4.76 -23.97
N PHE A 56 -24.72 -4.45 -25.07
CA PHE A 56 -24.55 -5.04 -26.40
C PHE A 56 -25.44 -4.23 -27.35
N GLY A 57 -24.81 -3.32 -28.09
CA GLY A 57 -25.45 -2.58 -29.17
C GLY A 57 -25.85 -3.53 -30.30
N SER A 58 -27.05 -3.29 -30.82
CA SER A 58 -27.77 -4.10 -31.80
C SER A 58 -27.04 -4.18 -33.15
N SER A 59 -26.24 -5.23 -33.37
CA SER A 59 -25.94 -5.80 -34.71
C SER A 59 -25.13 -7.12 -34.64
N THR A 60 -25.46 -8.06 -33.73
CA THR A 60 -24.73 -9.33 -33.57
C THR A 60 -25.63 -10.55 -33.31
N ALA A 61 -26.90 -10.49 -33.73
CA ALA A 61 -27.86 -11.58 -33.51
C ALA A 61 -27.56 -12.88 -34.29
N THR A 62 -26.50 -12.93 -35.10
CA THR A 62 -26.12 -14.12 -35.90
C THR A 62 -24.80 -14.77 -35.48
N LEU A 63 -24.15 -14.31 -34.40
CA LEU A 63 -22.85 -14.85 -33.93
C LEU A 63 -22.88 -15.47 -32.52
N VAL A 64 -24.05 -15.54 -31.87
CA VAL A 64 -24.17 -15.97 -30.47
C VAL A 64 -24.43 -17.48 -30.30
N GLU A 65 -24.67 -18.23 -31.38
CA GLU A 65 -24.87 -19.69 -31.32
C GLU A 65 -23.57 -20.52 -31.42
N GLY A 66 -22.40 -19.88 -31.60
CA GLY A 66 -21.15 -20.57 -31.92
C GLY A 66 -20.16 -20.79 -30.77
N ILE A 67 -20.40 -20.25 -29.57
CA ILE A 67 -19.53 -20.49 -28.40
C ILE A 67 -20.27 -21.40 -27.43
N THR A 68 -20.53 -22.63 -27.84
CA THR A 68 -20.50 -23.72 -26.87
C THR A 68 -19.16 -23.61 -26.16
N SER A 69 -19.20 -23.53 -24.82
CA SER A 69 -18.02 -23.24 -24.00
C SER A 69 -16.88 -24.17 -24.43
N VAL A 70 -15.68 -23.63 -24.67
CA VAL A 70 -14.48 -24.45 -25.01
C VAL A 70 -14.30 -25.61 -24.03
N PHE A 71 -14.75 -25.42 -22.79
CA PHE A 71 -14.72 -26.43 -21.73
C PHE A 71 -15.75 -27.56 -21.89
N ASP A 72 -16.84 -27.35 -22.64
CA ASP A 72 -17.86 -28.37 -22.89
C ASP A 72 -17.39 -29.37 -23.97
N ASN A 73 -16.48 -28.95 -24.84
CA ASN A 73 -15.86 -29.79 -25.87
C ASN A 73 -14.50 -30.38 -25.44
N LEU A 74 -13.98 -29.99 -24.28
CA LEU A 74 -12.70 -30.49 -23.78
C LEU A 74 -12.91 -31.81 -23.03
N GLU A 75 -12.09 -32.82 -23.32
CA GLU A 75 -12.10 -34.06 -22.54
C GLU A 75 -11.86 -33.78 -21.06
N ARG A 76 -12.63 -34.45 -20.20
CA ARG A 76 -12.61 -34.24 -18.75
C ARG A 76 -11.21 -34.37 -18.15
N GLU A 77 -10.39 -35.28 -18.68
CA GLU A 77 -9.02 -35.50 -18.20
C GLU A 77 -8.11 -34.31 -18.48
N LEU A 78 -8.22 -33.71 -19.67
CA LEU A 78 -7.48 -32.48 -20.01
C LEU A 78 -7.95 -31.31 -19.15
N LEU A 79 -9.26 -31.20 -18.90
CA LEU A 79 -9.80 -30.18 -18.01
C LEU A 79 -9.25 -30.30 -16.58
N LEU A 80 -9.23 -31.52 -16.04
CA LEU A 80 -8.65 -31.80 -14.72
C LEU A 80 -7.15 -31.49 -14.67
N ARG A 81 -6.41 -31.78 -15.74
CA ARG A 81 -4.99 -31.48 -15.83
C ARG A 81 -4.72 -29.98 -15.86
N ILE A 82 -5.50 -29.22 -16.65
CA ILE A 82 -5.40 -27.75 -16.68
C ILE A 82 -5.72 -27.18 -15.30
N ILE A 83 -6.83 -27.60 -14.69
CA ILE A 83 -7.22 -27.13 -13.35
C ILE A 83 -6.15 -27.49 -12.32
N GLY A 84 -5.50 -28.66 -12.42
CA GLY A 84 -4.43 -29.05 -11.51
C GLY A 84 -3.19 -28.14 -11.51
N HIS A 85 -3.05 -27.25 -12.50
CA HIS A 85 -1.98 -26.25 -12.58
C HIS A 85 -2.38 -24.86 -12.10
N LEU A 86 -3.64 -24.66 -11.70
CA LEU A 86 -4.14 -23.37 -11.26
C LEU A 86 -3.92 -23.16 -9.76
N GLU A 87 -3.93 -21.90 -9.34
CA GLU A 87 -3.81 -21.58 -7.92
C GLU A 87 -5.13 -21.80 -7.19
N LEU A 88 -5.06 -21.88 -5.85
CA LEU A 88 -6.23 -22.18 -5.03
C LEU A 88 -7.39 -21.19 -5.24
N HIS A 89 -7.05 -19.92 -5.44
CA HIS A 89 -8.03 -18.86 -5.67
C HIS A 89 -8.68 -18.99 -7.05
N ASP A 90 -7.96 -19.46 -8.07
CA ASP A 90 -8.51 -19.73 -9.40
C ASP A 90 -9.52 -20.87 -9.37
N HIS A 91 -9.23 -21.94 -8.62
CA HIS A 91 -10.19 -23.03 -8.42
C HIS A 91 -11.49 -22.49 -7.78
N PHE A 92 -11.36 -21.58 -6.82
CA PHE A 92 -12.52 -20.93 -6.22
C PHE A 92 -13.30 -20.13 -7.27
N LEU A 93 -12.63 -19.31 -8.09
CA LEU A 93 -13.27 -18.50 -9.12
C LEU A 93 -13.98 -19.37 -10.17
N LEU A 94 -13.31 -20.43 -10.65
CA LEU A 94 -13.89 -21.41 -11.58
C LEU A 94 -15.12 -22.11 -11.00
N SER A 95 -15.14 -22.40 -9.70
CA SER A 95 -16.32 -23.01 -9.06
C SER A 95 -17.59 -22.13 -9.10
N HIS A 96 -17.40 -20.84 -9.38
CA HIS A 96 -18.45 -19.82 -9.43
C HIS A 96 -18.85 -19.41 -10.85
N THR A 97 -18.24 -19.97 -11.90
CA THR A 97 -18.55 -19.62 -13.30
C THR A 97 -19.73 -20.43 -13.84
N CYS A 98 -19.65 -21.76 -13.88
CA CYS A 98 -20.68 -22.65 -14.40
C CYS A 98 -20.83 -23.94 -13.58
N GLN A 99 -21.88 -24.72 -13.84
CA GLN A 99 -22.15 -25.96 -13.08
C GLN A 99 -21.09 -27.04 -13.36
N THR A 100 -20.59 -27.16 -14.59
CA THR A 100 -19.53 -28.11 -14.97
C THR A 100 -18.26 -27.84 -14.17
N LEU A 101 -17.74 -26.61 -14.22
CA LEU A 101 -16.55 -26.22 -13.48
C LEU A 101 -16.78 -26.32 -11.97
N ARG A 102 -17.95 -25.94 -11.46
CA ARG A 102 -18.32 -26.16 -10.05
C ARG A 102 -18.24 -27.62 -9.63
N ASN A 103 -18.68 -28.55 -10.48
CA ASN A 103 -18.62 -29.97 -10.17
C ASN A 103 -17.18 -30.48 -10.15
N VAL A 104 -16.33 -29.98 -11.04
CA VAL A 104 -14.91 -30.37 -11.15
C VAL A 104 -14.07 -29.76 -10.03
N THR A 105 -14.32 -28.51 -9.65
CA THR A 105 -13.62 -27.79 -8.59
C THR A 105 -14.40 -27.84 -7.26
N ARG A 106 -15.29 -28.83 -7.08
CA ARG A 106 -16.16 -28.88 -5.91
C ARG A 106 -15.33 -29.06 -4.64
N ARG A 107 -15.43 -28.09 -3.74
CA ARG A 107 -14.73 -28.09 -2.46
C ARG A 107 -15.57 -27.36 -1.42
N ASP A 108 -15.42 -27.74 -0.15
CA ASP A 108 -15.92 -26.90 0.94
C ASP A 108 -14.97 -25.70 1.11
N TRP A 109 -15.26 -24.64 0.37
CA TRP A 109 -14.41 -23.45 0.36
C TRP A 109 -14.31 -22.75 1.71
N VAL A 110 -15.35 -22.83 2.55
CA VAL A 110 -15.32 -22.22 3.89
C VAL A 110 -14.27 -22.94 4.73
N SER A 111 -14.44 -24.25 4.89
CA SER A 111 -13.52 -25.09 5.67
C SER A 111 -12.10 -25.05 5.12
N THR A 112 -11.95 -25.05 3.78
CA THR A 112 -10.63 -24.99 3.14
C THR A 112 -9.89 -23.71 3.49
N VAL A 113 -10.52 -22.54 3.34
CA VAL A 113 -9.86 -21.26 3.58
C VAL A 113 -9.59 -21.05 5.07
N GLU A 114 -10.52 -21.47 5.95
CA GLU A 114 -10.36 -21.41 7.41
C GLU A 114 -9.19 -22.28 7.92
N GLN A 115 -8.84 -23.35 7.20
CA GLN A 115 -7.73 -24.25 7.55
C GLN A 115 -6.38 -23.83 6.96
N LEU A 116 -6.35 -22.87 6.02
CA LEU A 116 -5.08 -22.41 5.45
C LEU A 116 -4.22 -21.71 6.51
N PRO A 117 -2.89 -21.90 6.51
CA PRO A 117 -1.98 -21.01 7.26
C PRO A 117 -2.15 -19.55 6.79
N LEU A 118 -1.68 -18.59 7.62
CA LEU A 118 -1.91 -17.16 7.38
C LEU A 118 -1.41 -16.68 6.01
N ALA A 119 -0.17 -16.98 5.63
CA ALA A 119 0.41 -16.52 4.36
C ALA A 119 -0.34 -17.08 3.13
N PRO A 120 -0.56 -18.41 2.97
CA PRO A 120 -1.39 -18.94 1.87
C PRO A 120 -2.83 -18.43 1.86
N ARG A 121 -3.40 -18.14 3.05
CA ARG A 121 -4.73 -17.53 3.14
C ARG A 121 -4.73 -16.11 2.59
N LEU A 122 -3.69 -15.35 2.86
CA LEU A 122 -3.52 -14.00 2.33
C LEU A 122 -3.35 -13.99 0.82
N GLU A 123 -2.52 -14.89 0.29
CA GLU A 123 -2.35 -15.10 -1.16
C GLU A 123 -3.67 -15.48 -1.83
N PHE A 124 -4.42 -16.39 -1.22
CA PHE A 124 -5.76 -16.74 -1.68
C PHE A 124 -6.65 -15.50 -1.77
N TRP A 125 -6.69 -14.68 -0.71
CA TRP A 125 -7.48 -13.45 -0.72
C TRP A 125 -6.97 -12.39 -1.69
N ALA A 126 -5.66 -12.29 -1.90
CA ALA A 126 -5.06 -11.39 -2.88
C ALA A 126 -5.50 -11.74 -4.31
N GLY A 127 -5.50 -13.03 -4.66
CA GLY A 127 -5.99 -13.52 -5.95
C GLY A 127 -7.49 -13.26 -6.15
N ILE A 128 -8.31 -13.48 -5.12
CA ILE A 128 -9.74 -13.11 -5.18
C ILE A 128 -9.92 -11.59 -5.29
N ALA A 129 -9.19 -10.80 -4.51
CA ALA A 129 -9.23 -9.34 -4.58
C ALA A 129 -8.86 -8.85 -5.99
N PHE A 130 -7.86 -9.46 -6.63
CA PHE A 130 -7.35 -9.05 -7.93
C PHE A 130 -8.44 -9.00 -9.00
N VAL A 131 -9.37 -9.96 -8.98
CA VAL A 131 -10.49 -10.04 -9.93
C VAL A 131 -11.75 -9.30 -9.48
N LEU A 132 -11.90 -9.02 -8.18
CA LEU A 132 -13.07 -8.32 -7.64
C LEU A 132 -12.88 -6.80 -7.74
N PRO A 133 -13.62 -6.09 -8.61
CA PRO A 133 -13.38 -4.67 -8.90
C PRO A 133 -13.62 -3.73 -7.71
N ASN A 134 -14.45 -4.15 -6.75
CA ASN A 134 -14.84 -3.31 -5.62
C ASN A 134 -14.29 -3.81 -4.28
N HIS A 135 -13.26 -4.68 -4.33
CA HIS A 135 -12.62 -5.20 -3.13
C HIS A 135 -11.10 -5.09 -3.20
N TRP A 136 -10.46 -5.12 -2.03
CA TRP A 136 -9.01 -5.20 -1.85
C TRP A 136 -8.72 -6.13 -0.66
N VAL A 137 -7.50 -6.67 -0.58
CA VAL A 137 -7.09 -7.53 0.54
C VAL A 137 -6.23 -6.71 1.50
N CYS A 138 -6.53 -6.80 2.79
CA CYS A 138 -5.79 -6.11 3.83
C CYS A 138 -4.76 -7.05 4.47
N GLY A 139 -3.49 -6.66 4.47
CA GLY A 139 -2.42 -7.40 5.12
C GLY A 139 -2.67 -7.64 6.62
N PRO A 140 -2.88 -6.58 7.44
CA PRO A 140 -3.03 -6.72 8.88
C PRO A 140 -4.18 -7.63 9.36
N CYS A 141 -5.34 -7.58 8.70
CA CYS A 141 -6.51 -8.37 9.13
C CYS A 141 -6.77 -9.62 8.28
N TYR A 142 -5.99 -9.84 7.22
CA TYR A 142 -6.07 -11.01 6.35
C TYR A 142 -7.46 -11.20 5.70
N ARG A 143 -8.13 -10.10 5.35
CA ARG A 143 -9.51 -10.10 4.84
C ARG A 143 -9.70 -9.24 3.61
N LEU A 144 -10.81 -9.52 2.92
CA LEU A 144 -11.33 -8.68 1.84
C LEU A 144 -12.16 -7.53 2.39
N HIS A 145 -11.79 -6.32 1.99
CA HIS A 145 -12.52 -5.09 2.28
C HIS A 145 -13.17 -4.54 1.03
N LYS A 146 -14.30 -3.84 1.20
CA LYS A 146 -14.86 -3.01 0.15
C LYS A 146 -14.01 -1.76 -0.03
N ILE A 147 -14.04 -1.20 -1.23
CA ILE A 147 -13.33 0.04 -1.54
C ILE A 147 -14.09 1.22 -0.98
N ASN A 148 -13.38 2.08 -0.24
CA ASN A 148 -13.84 3.41 0.13
C ASN A 148 -13.21 4.43 -0.85
N LYS A 149 -14.02 5.00 -1.75
CA LYS A 149 -13.54 5.96 -2.76
C LYS A 149 -13.08 7.31 -2.19
N SER A 150 -13.35 7.57 -0.91
CA SER A 150 -12.87 8.77 -0.24
C SER A 150 -11.48 8.60 0.39
N ASP A 151 -10.95 7.37 0.38
CA ASP A 151 -9.62 7.02 0.88
C ASP A 151 -8.58 7.33 -0.19
N VAL A 152 -7.88 8.44 -0.05
CA VAL A 152 -6.90 8.91 -1.04
C VAL A 152 -5.61 9.31 -0.34
N PRO A 153 -4.44 9.20 -0.99
CA PRO A 153 -3.14 9.35 -0.31
C PRO A 153 -2.91 10.67 0.44
N TRP A 154 -3.56 11.75 0.03
CA TRP A 154 -3.36 13.09 0.61
C TRP A 154 -4.42 13.50 1.63
N LYS A 155 -5.44 12.66 1.87
CA LYS A 155 -6.50 12.99 2.81
C LYS A 155 -6.15 12.35 4.14
N GLU A 156 -5.71 13.17 5.08
CA GLU A 156 -5.57 12.69 6.45
C GLU A 156 -6.92 12.12 6.90
N ARG A 157 -6.91 10.87 7.38
CA ARG A 157 -8.06 10.25 8.02
C ARG A 157 -8.36 11.07 9.27
N ARG A 158 -9.15 12.12 9.12
CA ARG A 158 -9.80 12.74 10.27
C ARG A 158 -10.58 11.62 10.94
N TYR A 159 -10.41 11.49 12.25
CA TYR A 159 -11.14 10.59 13.15
C TYR A 159 -12.65 10.89 13.16
N SER A 160 -13.27 10.92 11.98
CA SER A 160 -14.71 10.89 11.85
C SER A 160 -15.15 9.50 12.24
N ARG A 161 -16.11 9.44 13.17
CA ARG A 161 -16.73 8.20 13.66
C ARG A 161 -17.25 7.31 12.53
N GLU A 162 -17.59 7.91 11.39
CA GLU A 162 -18.07 7.24 10.17
C GLU A 162 -16.95 6.49 9.43
N ALA A 163 -15.70 6.96 9.49
CA ALA A 163 -14.56 6.28 8.88
C ALA A 163 -14.14 5.01 9.66
N GLN A 164 -14.48 4.90 10.94
CA GLN A 164 -14.08 3.78 11.80
C GLN A 164 -14.81 2.46 11.49
N ASN A 165 -15.98 2.52 10.85
CA ASN A 165 -16.76 1.30 10.60
C ASN A 165 -16.30 0.49 9.38
N ASP A 166 -15.54 1.09 8.45
CA ASP A 166 -15.05 0.42 7.23
C ASP A 166 -13.52 0.37 7.13
N ALA A 167 -12.80 1.20 7.91
CA ALA A 167 -11.35 1.25 7.88
C ALA A 167 -10.76 0.18 8.82
N CYS A 168 -9.94 -0.72 8.28
CA CYS A 168 -8.99 -1.45 9.11
C CYS A 168 -8.03 -0.41 9.74
N GLU A 169 -8.12 -0.19 11.05
CA GLU A 169 -7.32 0.80 11.79
C GLU A 169 -5.82 0.42 11.83
N TYR A 170 -5.49 -0.82 11.47
CA TYR A 170 -4.14 -1.39 11.56
C TYR A 170 -3.33 -1.32 10.27
N GLU A 171 -3.86 -0.71 9.19
CA GLU A 171 -3.12 -0.60 7.93
C GLU A 171 -1.94 0.36 8.05
N ASN A 172 -0.75 -0.24 8.06
CA ASN A 172 0.50 0.48 7.98
C ASN A 172 0.72 0.95 6.54
N GLY A 173 1.28 2.15 6.40
CA GLY A 173 1.63 2.71 5.10
C GLY A 173 2.82 3.63 5.22
N VAL A 174 3.35 4.04 4.08
CA VAL A 174 4.53 4.89 3.96
C VAL A 174 4.10 6.34 4.09
N ARG A 175 4.57 7.01 5.14
CA ARG A 175 4.30 8.44 5.38
C ARG A 175 5.48 9.26 4.89
N PHE A 176 5.21 10.21 4.00
CA PHE A 176 6.23 11.09 3.42
C PHE A 176 6.19 12.51 4.00
N ASP A 177 4.98 13.00 4.28
CA ASP A 177 4.74 14.25 4.99
C ASP A 177 3.48 14.14 5.86
N TYR A 178 3.15 15.18 6.63
CA TYR A 178 2.00 15.19 7.54
C TYR A 178 0.69 14.76 6.87
N HIS A 179 0.45 15.24 5.65
CA HIS A 179 -0.80 14.97 4.93
C HIS A 179 -0.67 13.95 3.81
N HIS A 180 0.48 13.29 3.63
CA HIS A 180 0.68 12.34 2.54
C HIS A 180 1.13 10.96 3.03
N LYS A 181 0.24 9.97 2.88
CA LYS A 181 0.47 8.56 3.21
C LYS A 181 0.04 7.65 2.05
N ILE A 182 0.97 6.81 1.59
CA ILE A 182 0.65 5.73 0.67
C ILE A 182 0.41 4.47 1.50
N GLU A 183 -0.77 3.87 1.34
CA GLU A 183 -1.14 2.62 1.97
C GLU A 183 -1.16 1.54 0.90
N GLU A 184 -1.10 0.30 1.32
CA GLU A 184 -0.94 -0.83 0.42
C GLU A 184 -2.12 -0.97 -0.54
N LYS A 185 -3.34 -0.77 -0.04
CA LYS A 185 -4.52 -0.74 -0.88
C LYS A 185 -4.45 0.31 -1.97
N HIS A 186 -3.74 1.44 -1.77
CA HIS A 186 -3.59 2.45 -2.82
C HIS A 186 -2.77 1.86 -3.98
N VAL A 187 -1.70 1.14 -3.67
CA VAL A 187 -0.88 0.41 -4.66
C VAL A 187 -1.70 -0.68 -5.35
N GLN A 188 -2.34 -1.58 -4.59
CA GLN A 188 -3.17 -2.66 -5.12
C GLN A 188 -4.27 -2.12 -6.04
N LEU A 189 -5.02 -1.10 -5.60
CA LEU A 189 -6.15 -0.57 -6.34
C LEU A 189 -5.70 0.21 -7.59
N ALA A 190 -4.61 0.96 -7.52
CA ALA A 190 -4.07 1.65 -8.67
C ALA A 190 -3.67 0.66 -9.79
N LEU A 191 -2.94 -0.38 -9.44
CA LEU A 191 -2.53 -1.44 -10.37
C LEU A 191 -3.74 -2.20 -10.94
N LYS A 192 -4.69 -2.56 -10.08
CA LYS A 192 -5.91 -3.27 -10.47
C LYS A 192 -6.77 -2.46 -11.42
N PHE A 193 -7.00 -1.18 -11.15
CA PHE A 193 -7.85 -0.35 -12.01
C PHE A 193 -7.20 0.06 -13.31
N THR A 194 -5.86 0.15 -13.32
CA THR A 194 -5.11 0.30 -14.56
C THR A 194 -5.29 -0.92 -15.46
N ARG A 195 -5.13 -2.13 -14.89
CA ARG A 195 -5.34 -3.40 -15.63
C ARG A 195 -6.77 -3.59 -16.12
N LEU A 196 -7.75 -3.38 -15.25
CA LEU A 196 -9.15 -3.68 -15.57
C LEU A 196 -9.70 -2.79 -16.69
N ASN A 197 -9.19 -1.57 -16.81
CA ASN A 197 -9.63 -0.54 -17.75
C ASN A 197 -11.14 -0.20 -17.60
N ASN A 198 -11.53 1.07 -17.70
CA ASN A 198 -12.94 1.52 -17.54
C ASN A 198 -13.62 1.26 -16.18
N VAL A 199 -12.97 0.63 -15.20
CA VAL A 199 -13.51 0.41 -13.85
C VAL A 199 -12.94 1.44 -12.87
N ASN A 200 -13.80 2.14 -12.12
CA ASN A 200 -13.43 3.09 -11.06
C ASN A 200 -12.37 4.13 -11.47
N GLN A 201 -12.43 4.63 -12.71
CA GLN A 201 -11.42 5.52 -13.28
C GLN A 201 -11.30 6.86 -12.54
N ASP A 202 -12.40 7.43 -12.05
CA ASP A 202 -12.35 8.67 -11.24
C ASP A 202 -11.56 8.46 -9.93
N TYR A 203 -11.68 7.27 -9.35
CA TYR A 203 -10.99 6.92 -8.12
C TYR A 203 -9.52 6.58 -8.40
N LEU A 204 -9.21 5.90 -9.51
CA LEU A 204 -7.83 5.74 -9.98
C LEU A 204 -7.17 7.10 -10.23
N ALA A 205 -7.84 8.01 -10.95
CA ALA A 205 -7.36 9.36 -11.19
C ALA A 205 -7.14 10.14 -9.89
N SER A 206 -7.95 9.85 -8.87
CA SER A 206 -7.71 10.36 -7.52
C SER A 206 -6.43 9.74 -6.95
N ILE A 207 -6.29 8.42 -6.80
CA ILE A 207 -5.07 7.81 -6.26
C ILE A 207 -3.79 8.29 -6.99
N MET A 208 -3.87 8.45 -8.32
CA MET A 208 -2.76 8.83 -9.18
C MET A 208 -2.53 10.35 -9.30
N LYS A 209 -3.28 11.18 -8.59
CA LYS A 209 -3.18 12.64 -8.70
C LYS A 209 -1.85 13.13 -8.13
N LEU A 210 -1.20 14.05 -8.87
CA LEU A 210 -0.07 14.83 -8.36
C LEU A 210 -0.51 15.57 -7.08
N PHE A 211 0.23 15.34 -6.00
CA PHE A 211 0.06 16.07 -4.75
C PHE A 211 1.16 17.11 -4.62
N ALA A 212 0.78 18.31 -4.21
CA ALA A 212 1.68 19.40 -3.89
C ALA A 212 1.19 20.08 -2.62
N GLU A 213 2.10 20.27 -1.66
CA GLU A 213 1.84 20.97 -0.42
C GLU A 213 2.96 21.97 -0.16
N GLU A 214 2.59 23.18 0.20
CA GLU A 214 3.53 24.20 0.65
C GLU A 214 3.26 24.50 2.12
N SER A 215 4.28 24.31 2.94
CA SER A 215 4.23 24.60 4.36
C SER A 215 5.18 25.73 4.70
N PHE A 216 4.64 26.76 5.33
CA PHE A 216 5.41 27.86 5.90
C PHE A 216 5.46 27.65 7.40
N LYS A 217 6.65 27.31 7.92
CA LYS A 217 6.85 27.24 9.36
C LYS A 217 7.63 28.45 9.82
N ASN A 218 6.94 29.36 10.52
CA ASN A 218 7.56 30.42 11.30
C ASN A 218 8.13 29.81 12.59
N TYR A 219 9.20 29.04 12.48
CA TYR A 219 10.01 28.77 13.67
C TYR A 219 10.80 30.03 13.98
N HIS A 220 10.74 30.44 15.24
CA HIS A 220 11.45 31.59 15.77
C HIS A 220 12.87 31.65 15.18
N HIS A 221 13.10 32.64 14.32
CA HIS A 221 14.38 33.09 13.72
C HIS A 221 14.80 32.59 12.32
N HIS A 222 14.13 31.65 11.65
CA HIS A 222 14.44 31.32 10.25
C HIS A 222 13.19 31.01 9.41
N PRO A 223 12.79 31.87 8.45
CA PRO A 223 11.71 31.57 7.52
C PRO A 223 12.18 30.50 6.53
N ALA A 224 12.07 29.24 6.92
CA ALA A 224 12.24 28.12 6.02
C ALA A 224 10.87 27.74 5.45
N TYR A 225 10.66 27.94 4.14
CA TYR A 225 9.56 27.30 3.45
C TYR A 225 9.96 25.86 3.11
N LYS A 226 9.00 24.96 3.23
CA LYS A 226 9.13 23.55 2.82
C LYS A 226 7.97 23.24 1.89
N SER A 227 8.28 22.91 0.64
CA SER A 227 7.33 22.37 -0.31
C SER A 227 7.55 20.87 -0.46
N PHE A 228 6.46 20.11 -0.58
CA PHE A 228 6.47 18.67 -0.83
C PHE A 228 5.64 18.36 -2.07
N TYR A 229 6.17 17.49 -2.92
CA TYR A 229 5.52 17.00 -4.12
C TYR A 229 5.53 15.48 -4.15
N SER A 230 4.45 14.89 -4.64
CA SER A 230 4.33 13.44 -4.83
C SER A 230 3.62 13.15 -6.15
N SER A 231 4.30 12.40 -7.01
CA SER A 231 3.87 12.09 -8.37
C SER A 231 3.90 10.57 -8.56
N PRO A 232 2.76 9.88 -8.43
CA PRO A 232 2.68 8.45 -8.70
C PRO A 232 2.66 8.17 -10.21
N LYS A 233 3.17 7.01 -10.62
CA LYS A 233 3.19 6.53 -12.00
C LYS A 233 3.08 5.01 -12.04
N ILE A 234 2.48 4.46 -13.09
CA ILE A 234 2.51 3.01 -13.34
C ILE A 234 3.33 2.77 -14.60
N VAL A 235 4.34 1.90 -14.50
CA VAL A 235 5.21 1.50 -15.60
C VAL A 235 5.39 -0.01 -15.53
N PHE A 236 5.11 -0.73 -16.63
CA PHE A 236 5.16 -2.20 -16.70
C PHE A 236 4.49 -2.91 -15.52
N GLU A 237 3.26 -2.50 -15.20
CA GLU A 237 2.48 -3.06 -14.08
C GLU A 237 3.12 -2.88 -12.70
N ARG A 238 4.07 -1.95 -12.57
CA ARG A 238 4.70 -1.57 -11.30
C ARG A 238 4.22 -0.20 -10.86
N PHE A 239 3.91 -0.05 -9.58
CA PHE A 239 3.54 1.24 -9.01
C PHE A 239 4.78 1.96 -8.53
N LEU A 240 5.08 3.07 -9.18
CA LEU A 240 6.24 3.91 -8.88
C LEU A 240 5.78 5.23 -8.27
N LEU A 241 6.62 5.80 -7.41
CA LEU A 241 6.36 7.09 -6.79
C LEU A 241 7.60 7.96 -6.84
N HIS A 242 7.47 9.15 -7.40
CA HIS A 242 8.48 10.20 -7.25
C HIS A 242 8.02 11.20 -6.19
N THR A 243 8.84 11.38 -5.16
CA THR A 243 8.62 12.38 -4.10
C THR A 243 9.73 13.42 -4.12
N GLN A 244 9.38 14.69 -3.93
CA GLN A 244 10.34 15.78 -3.91
C GLN A 244 10.08 16.71 -2.72
N TRP A 245 11.13 17.01 -1.97
CA TRP A 245 11.14 18.02 -0.92
C TRP A 245 11.99 19.20 -1.37
N VAL A 246 11.41 20.39 -1.32
CA VAL A 246 12.10 21.64 -1.62
C VAL A 246 12.14 22.48 -0.35
N PHE A 247 13.33 22.75 0.15
CA PHE A 247 13.57 23.60 1.29
C PHE A 247 14.15 24.93 0.81
N GLY A 248 13.60 26.05 1.25
CA GLY A 248 14.13 27.38 0.98
C GLY A 248 14.20 28.21 2.25
N ASN A 249 15.35 28.81 2.58
CA ASN A 249 15.45 29.66 3.77
C ASN A 249 16.15 31.02 3.52
N GLY A 250 16.51 31.34 2.27
CA GLY A 250 17.22 32.59 1.92
C GLY A 250 18.66 32.72 2.49
N VAL A 251 19.15 31.70 3.22
CA VAL A 251 20.42 31.64 3.96
C VAL A 251 21.08 30.25 3.71
N ARG A 252 22.22 29.96 4.34
CA ARG A 252 22.85 28.62 4.33
C ARG A 252 22.01 27.62 5.13
N PHE A 253 21.97 26.37 4.66
CA PHE A 253 21.28 25.26 5.33
C PHE A 253 22.23 24.42 6.19
N SER A 254 21.77 23.99 7.36
CA SER A 254 22.36 22.86 8.08
C SER A 254 21.54 21.58 7.86
N PRO A 255 22.13 20.36 8.03
CA PRO A 255 21.35 19.12 7.96
C PRO A 255 20.20 19.06 8.98
N SER A 256 20.35 19.70 10.14
CA SER A 256 19.33 19.72 11.21
C SER A 256 18.10 20.58 10.88
N GLU A 257 18.22 21.48 9.91
CA GLU A 257 17.11 22.28 9.37
C GLU A 257 16.26 21.51 8.36
N LEU A 258 16.81 20.45 7.75
CA LEU A 258 16.11 19.57 6.80
C LEU A 258 15.20 18.58 7.54
N ARG A 259 14.18 19.10 8.23
CA ARG A 259 13.22 18.31 9.00
C ARG A 259 12.28 17.53 8.07
N MET A 260 12.67 16.31 7.71
CA MET A 260 11.86 15.35 6.98
C MET A 260 11.86 13.98 7.65
N HIS A 261 10.84 13.16 7.36
CA HIS A 261 10.67 11.82 7.94
C HIS A 261 11.67 10.76 7.42
N GLY A 262 12.71 11.18 6.71
CA GLY A 262 13.53 10.31 5.86
C GLY A 262 12.89 10.13 4.48
N ILE A 263 13.66 9.57 3.55
CA ILE A 263 13.14 9.20 2.23
C ILE A 263 12.61 7.76 2.22
N CYS A 264 13.09 6.90 3.12
CA CYS A 264 12.56 5.56 3.39
C CYS A 264 12.86 5.17 4.87
N PRO A 265 12.34 4.05 5.40
CA PRO A 265 12.61 3.60 6.78
C PRO A 265 14.09 3.33 7.09
N HIS A 266 14.94 3.21 6.06
CA HIS A 266 16.37 2.93 6.18
C HIS A 266 17.24 4.19 6.05
N MET A 267 16.74 5.27 5.43
CA MET A 267 17.49 6.49 5.13
C MET A 267 16.83 7.72 5.76
N VAL A 268 17.39 8.13 6.91
CA VAL A 268 16.91 9.25 7.73
C VAL A 268 18.04 10.24 7.96
N ILE A 269 17.73 11.54 7.95
CA ILE A 269 18.70 12.60 8.27
C ILE A 269 18.82 12.73 9.79
N TYR A 270 20.01 12.48 10.31
CA TYR A 270 20.31 12.68 11.73
C TYR A 270 20.96 14.04 11.99
N SER A 271 20.42 14.77 12.95
CA SER A 271 21.15 15.86 13.60
C SER A 271 22.29 15.24 14.42
N LEU A 272 23.52 15.29 13.89
CA LEU A 272 24.70 14.90 14.69
C LEU A 272 25.14 16.01 15.66
N ASP A 273 24.54 17.20 15.57
CA ASP A 273 24.92 18.36 16.38
C ASP A 273 24.60 18.16 17.87
N SER A 274 23.74 17.19 18.21
CA SER A 274 23.49 16.78 19.60
C SER A 274 24.59 15.88 20.20
N GLY A 275 25.58 15.45 19.41
CA GLY A 275 26.63 14.51 19.81
C GLY A 275 27.73 15.09 20.71
N GLU A 276 27.84 16.41 20.85
CA GLU A 276 28.83 17.03 21.74
C GLU A 276 28.31 17.34 23.15
N GLN A 277 27.01 17.50 23.35
CA GLN A 277 26.44 17.74 24.69
C GLN A 277 25.84 16.49 25.35
N ASP A 278 25.55 15.42 24.61
CA ASP A 278 24.90 14.22 25.17
C ASP A 278 25.88 13.10 25.55
N ARG A 279 27.14 13.43 25.85
CA ARG A 279 28.13 12.50 26.44
C ARG A 279 27.79 12.04 27.87
N GLY A 280 26.61 12.36 28.40
CA GLY A 280 26.24 12.10 29.80
C GLY A 280 24.86 11.46 30.06
N ARG A 281 23.89 11.50 29.13
CA ARG A 281 22.62 10.78 29.35
C ARG A 281 22.78 9.32 28.95
N GLN A 282 23.25 8.52 29.91
CA GLN A 282 22.89 7.12 29.95
C GLN A 282 21.37 7.01 29.80
N THR A 283 20.92 6.43 28.69
CA THR A 283 19.57 5.86 28.67
C THR A 283 19.48 4.87 29.84
N PRO A 284 18.33 4.76 30.54
CA PRO A 284 18.19 3.90 31.71
C PRO A 284 18.61 2.43 31.51
N CYS A 285 18.74 1.97 30.25
CA CYS A 285 19.19 0.62 29.92
C CYS A 285 20.72 0.43 29.75
N GLY A 286 21.55 1.48 29.81
CA GLY A 286 23.01 1.35 29.63
C GLY A 286 23.46 0.95 28.20
N CYS A 287 22.54 0.88 27.24
CA CYS A 287 22.81 0.47 25.87
C CYS A 287 23.47 1.61 25.08
N LYS A 288 24.76 1.50 24.74
CA LYS A 288 25.35 2.37 23.69
C LYS A 288 24.59 2.10 22.40
N ARG A 289 23.80 3.08 21.91
CA ARG A 289 23.27 3.02 20.54
C ARG A 289 24.46 3.15 19.59
N SER A 290 25.04 2.03 19.16
CA SER A 290 25.87 2.03 17.96
C SER A 290 24.95 2.43 16.82
N ILE A 291 24.98 3.71 16.45
CA ILE A 291 24.33 4.16 15.22
C ILE A 291 25.10 3.45 14.11
N ASP A 292 24.41 2.58 13.39
CA ASP A 292 24.97 1.81 12.29
C ASP A 292 25.57 2.75 11.24
N THR A 293 26.75 2.43 10.75
CA THR A 293 27.52 3.22 9.78
C THR A 293 26.69 3.54 8.53
N ARG A 294 25.76 2.67 8.11
CA ARG A 294 24.95 2.88 6.90
C ARG A 294 23.88 3.95 7.05
N VAL A 295 23.35 4.13 8.26
CA VAL A 295 22.40 5.22 8.55
C VAL A 295 23.09 6.59 8.43
N LEU A 296 24.40 6.62 8.63
CA LEU A 296 25.20 7.82 8.45
C LEU A 296 25.46 8.15 6.97
N GLU A 297 25.37 7.19 6.04
CA GLU A 297 25.70 7.40 4.62
C GLU A 297 24.82 8.49 4.01
N PHE A 298 23.50 8.38 4.09
CA PHE A 298 22.60 9.42 3.57
C PHE A 298 22.82 10.78 4.24
N THR A 299 23.05 10.81 5.56
CA THR A 299 23.33 12.06 6.27
C THR A 299 24.68 12.67 5.84
N GLN A 300 25.69 11.84 5.55
CA GLN A 300 26.98 12.28 5.03
C GLN A 300 26.85 12.83 3.60
N GLU A 301 26.08 12.18 2.73
CA GLU A 301 25.81 12.67 1.38
C GLU A 301 25.09 14.01 1.39
N VAL A 302 24.08 14.20 2.24
CA VAL A 302 23.44 15.50 2.47
C VAL A 302 24.46 16.56 2.88
N ARG A 303 25.40 16.23 3.78
CA ARG A 303 26.47 17.17 4.17
C ARG A 303 27.41 17.50 3.02
N LEU A 304 27.78 16.51 2.20
CA LEU A 304 28.64 16.71 1.04
C LEU A 304 27.96 17.60 -0.02
N ALA A 305 26.66 17.41 -0.23
CA ALA A 305 25.85 18.23 -1.10
C ALA A 305 25.78 19.68 -0.62
N LEU A 306 25.55 19.90 0.69
CA LEU A 306 25.54 21.24 1.29
C LEU A 306 26.90 21.96 1.16
N LYS A 307 28.01 21.20 1.16
CA LYS A 307 29.37 21.74 0.95
C LYS A 307 29.71 21.97 -0.52
N SER A 308 28.94 21.42 -1.46
CA SER A 308 29.21 21.47 -2.89
C SER A 308 28.00 21.98 -3.69
N PRO A 309 27.54 23.24 -3.49
CA PRO A 309 26.38 23.76 -4.20
C PRO A 309 26.54 23.71 -5.73
N GLY A 310 25.43 23.51 -6.43
CA GLY A 310 25.36 23.41 -7.90
C GLY A 310 25.62 22.00 -8.45
N ARG A 311 26.13 21.07 -7.64
CA ARG A 311 26.30 19.67 -8.01
C ARG A 311 25.11 18.84 -7.53
N GLU A 312 24.57 17.98 -8.39
CA GLU A 312 23.62 16.92 -8.03
C GLU A 312 24.38 15.72 -7.47
N PHE A 313 23.90 15.20 -6.34
CA PHE A 313 24.41 13.99 -5.69
C PHE A 313 23.35 12.91 -5.81
N ASP A 314 23.67 11.86 -6.55
CA ASP A 314 22.78 10.71 -6.73
C ASP A 314 23.19 9.57 -5.80
N GLY A 315 22.20 8.86 -5.25
CA GLY A 315 22.41 7.72 -4.38
C GLY A 315 21.24 6.75 -4.43
N HIS A 316 21.35 5.67 -3.66
CA HIS A 316 20.31 4.64 -3.56
C HIS A 316 20.28 4.02 -2.16
N CYS A 317 19.16 3.40 -1.82
CA CYS A 317 19.09 2.55 -0.63
C CYS A 317 19.72 1.18 -0.91
N SER A 318 20.53 0.66 0.01
CA SER A 318 21.03 -0.71 -0.08
C SER A 318 20.03 -1.78 0.36
N ARG A 319 18.78 -1.40 0.69
CA ARG A 319 17.78 -2.29 1.31
C ARG A 319 16.42 -2.31 0.63
N CYS A 320 15.93 -1.16 0.19
CA CYS A 320 14.68 -1.06 -0.55
C CYS A 320 14.95 -0.51 -1.95
N THR A 321 13.96 -0.68 -2.81
CA THR A 321 13.92 -0.20 -4.18
C THR A 321 13.67 1.31 -4.24
N THR A 322 14.62 2.08 -3.69
CA THR A 322 14.59 3.54 -3.63
C THR A 322 15.90 4.13 -4.15
N ASP A 323 15.79 4.97 -5.18
CA ASP A 323 16.86 5.87 -5.62
C ASP A 323 16.58 7.29 -5.12
N TYR A 324 17.62 8.12 -5.01
CA TYR A 324 17.47 9.52 -4.61
C TYR A 324 18.47 10.44 -5.27
N SER A 325 18.15 11.74 -5.27
CA SER A 325 19.10 12.79 -5.62
C SER A 325 18.97 14.01 -4.70
N ILE A 326 20.09 14.69 -4.50
CA ILE A 326 20.21 15.87 -3.66
C ILE A 326 20.84 16.99 -4.49
N LEU A 327 20.13 18.11 -4.63
CA LEU A 327 20.61 19.29 -5.34
C LEU A 327 20.54 20.51 -4.44
N VAL A 328 21.69 21.13 -4.19
CA VAL A 328 21.79 22.37 -3.40
C VAL A 328 22.01 23.54 -4.35
N GLY A 329 20.98 24.37 -4.50
CA GLY A 329 21.05 25.63 -5.25
C GLY A 329 21.38 26.83 -4.35
N PRO A 330 21.45 28.05 -4.93
CA PRO A 330 21.82 29.25 -4.19
C PRO A 330 20.92 29.62 -3.00
N ALA A 331 19.63 29.28 -3.07
CA ALA A 331 18.63 29.62 -2.05
C ALA A 331 17.69 28.46 -1.70
N ARG A 332 17.96 27.25 -2.22
CA ARG A 332 17.10 26.09 -2.04
C ARG A 332 17.87 24.79 -2.01
N VAL A 333 17.39 23.83 -1.22
CA VAL A 333 17.81 22.43 -1.26
C VAL A 333 16.65 21.61 -1.80
N THR A 334 16.91 20.80 -2.82
CA THR A 334 15.95 19.85 -3.38
C THR A 334 16.43 18.45 -3.08
N ILE A 335 15.57 17.64 -2.45
CA ILE A 335 15.79 16.21 -2.25
C ILE A 335 14.70 15.50 -3.01
N SER A 336 15.07 14.66 -3.97
CA SER A 336 14.16 13.84 -4.76
C SER A 336 14.36 12.37 -4.41
N ALA A 337 13.29 11.58 -4.39
CA ALA A 337 13.36 10.14 -4.21
C ALA A 337 12.39 9.44 -5.15
N TRP A 338 12.81 8.31 -5.70
CA TRP A 338 12.03 7.45 -6.58
C TRP A 338 11.88 6.10 -5.92
N HIS A 339 10.63 5.68 -5.70
CA HIS A 339 10.27 4.44 -5.02
C HIS A 339 9.60 3.50 -6.01
N ASP A 340 9.92 2.22 -5.92
CA ASP A 340 9.21 1.15 -6.61
C ASP A 340 8.51 0.27 -5.58
N PHE A 341 7.19 0.37 -5.53
CA PHE A 341 6.34 -0.40 -4.63
C PHE A 341 5.97 -1.79 -5.19
N GLY A 342 6.46 -2.13 -6.37
CA GLY A 342 6.26 -3.42 -7.01
C GLY A 342 4.97 -3.53 -7.82
N SER A 343 4.69 -4.77 -8.21
CA SER A 343 3.50 -5.16 -8.95
C SER A 343 2.37 -5.60 -8.02
N TYR A 344 1.23 -5.99 -8.58
CA TYR A 344 0.10 -6.46 -7.78
C TYR A 344 0.43 -7.84 -7.22
N LYS A 345 0.59 -7.93 -5.90
CA LYS A 345 0.93 -9.16 -5.18
C LYS A 345 0.23 -9.22 -3.82
N SER A 346 0.54 -10.28 -3.07
CA SER A 346 0.11 -10.43 -1.68
C SER A 346 0.64 -9.28 -0.81
N PRO A 347 -0.13 -8.82 0.19
CA PRO A 347 0.30 -7.83 1.17
C PRO A 347 1.59 -8.12 1.94
N GLU A 348 2.00 -9.38 1.99
CA GLU A 348 3.26 -9.79 2.62
C GLU A 348 4.46 -9.72 1.67
N ASP A 349 4.28 -9.35 0.39
CA ASP A 349 5.38 -9.27 -0.56
C ASP A 349 6.43 -8.24 -0.13
N GLU A 350 7.69 -8.64 -0.24
CA GLU A 350 8.82 -7.83 0.20
C GLU A 350 8.94 -6.53 -0.59
N SER A 351 8.48 -6.45 -1.85
CA SER A 351 8.52 -5.21 -2.62
C SER A 351 7.69 -4.10 -1.99
N TRP A 352 6.68 -4.46 -1.19
CA TRP A 352 5.90 -3.52 -0.40
C TRP A 352 6.43 -3.40 1.03
N THR A 353 6.55 -4.53 1.74
CA THR A 353 6.81 -4.53 3.19
C THR A 353 8.17 -3.93 3.55
N VAL A 354 9.14 -3.94 2.64
CA VAL A 354 10.45 -3.29 2.81
C VAL A 354 10.34 -1.78 3.00
N HIS A 355 9.27 -1.14 2.54
CA HIS A 355 9.03 0.30 2.71
C HIS A 355 8.26 0.65 3.99
N ILE A 356 7.75 -0.33 4.73
CA ILE A 356 6.90 -0.12 5.90
C ILE A 356 7.76 0.00 7.15
N GLU A 357 7.78 1.18 7.75
CA GLU A 357 8.51 1.41 8.99
C GLU A 357 7.91 0.58 10.14
N SER A 358 8.74 -0.23 10.78
CA SER A 358 8.37 -0.96 12.00
C SER A 358 9.61 -1.21 12.86
N ASN A 359 9.42 -1.71 14.09
CA ASN A 359 10.56 -2.11 14.93
C ASN A 359 11.39 -3.25 14.30
N ALA A 360 10.78 -4.04 13.41
CA ALA A 360 11.43 -5.11 12.67
C ALA A 360 12.02 -4.63 11.32
N ASN A 361 11.55 -3.51 10.78
CA ASN A 361 12.00 -2.93 9.51
C ASN A 361 12.33 -1.45 9.68
N LYS A 362 13.58 -1.19 10.11
CA LYS A 362 14.10 0.16 10.33
C LYS A 362 15.61 0.12 10.32
N PHE A 363 16.24 1.13 9.73
CA PHE A 363 17.70 1.26 9.65
C PHE A 363 18.35 0.01 9.02
N THR A 364 18.89 -0.88 9.84
CA THR A 364 19.60 -2.09 9.43
C THR A 364 18.89 -3.40 9.76
N LYS A 365 17.62 -3.32 10.21
CA LYS A 365 16.73 -4.47 10.37
C LYS A 365 15.70 -4.53 9.25
N GLY A 366 15.20 -5.74 8.97
CA GLY A 366 14.09 -6.00 8.04
C GLY A 366 14.48 -6.82 6.82
N PRO A 367 13.58 -6.94 5.83
CA PRO A 367 13.88 -7.54 4.54
C PRO A 367 14.86 -6.66 3.73
N ILE A 368 15.43 -7.24 2.68
CA ILE A 368 16.30 -6.58 1.70
C ILE A 368 15.79 -6.95 0.32
N VAL A 369 15.36 -5.94 -0.43
CA VAL A 369 14.98 -6.07 -1.84
C VAL A 369 16.05 -5.37 -2.66
N TYR A 370 16.89 -6.15 -3.33
CA TYR A 370 17.97 -5.62 -4.15
C TYR A 370 17.42 -4.94 -5.41
N HIS A 371 18.04 -3.82 -5.79
CA HIS A 371 17.91 -3.21 -7.10
C HIS A 371 19.25 -2.67 -7.59
N GLU A 372 19.39 -2.51 -8.90
CA GLU A 372 20.56 -1.86 -9.48
C GLU A 372 20.50 -0.33 -9.20
N PRO A 373 21.56 0.31 -8.70
CA PRO A 373 21.55 1.75 -8.42
C PRO A 373 21.08 2.61 -9.60
N GLY A 374 20.13 3.51 -9.36
CA GLY A 374 19.56 4.40 -10.38
C GLY A 374 18.53 3.74 -11.30
N SER A 375 18.29 2.43 -11.18
CA SER A 375 17.32 1.71 -12.03
C SER A 375 15.87 2.17 -11.81
N VAL A 376 15.50 2.51 -10.57
CA VAL A 376 14.14 2.97 -10.23
C VAL A 376 13.92 4.37 -10.79
N ARG A 377 14.92 5.26 -10.69
CA ARG A 377 14.88 6.58 -11.34
C ARG A 377 14.74 6.45 -12.86
N ARG A 378 15.58 5.62 -13.50
CA ARG A 378 15.53 5.40 -14.96
C ARG A 378 14.17 4.86 -15.41
N LEU A 379 13.63 3.88 -14.68
CA LEU A 379 12.32 3.30 -14.93
C LEU A 379 11.21 4.36 -14.82
N TYR A 380 11.25 5.20 -13.78
CA TYR A 380 10.27 6.27 -13.59
C TYR A 380 10.34 7.33 -14.70
N GLU A 381 11.54 7.78 -15.05
CA GLU A 381 11.79 8.80 -16.08
C GLU A 381 11.51 8.29 -17.50
N GLY A 382 11.28 6.99 -17.70
CA GLY A 382 11.08 6.40 -19.02
C GLY A 382 12.37 6.29 -19.83
N ARG A 383 13.53 6.32 -19.18
CA ARG A 383 14.85 6.14 -19.80
C ARG A 383 15.26 4.67 -19.78
N LEU A 384 14.39 3.81 -20.30
CA LEU A 384 14.76 2.42 -20.52
C LEU A 384 15.77 2.40 -21.67
N ILE A 385 16.92 1.81 -21.40
CA ILE A 385 17.95 1.58 -22.40
C ILE A 385 17.31 0.70 -23.49
N GLU A 386 17.34 1.16 -24.75
CA GLU A 386 16.94 0.38 -25.94
C GLU A 386 17.95 -0.75 -26.24
N GLU A 387 18.40 -1.50 -25.23
CA GLU A 387 19.33 -2.62 -25.40
C GLU A 387 18.74 -3.88 -24.78
N ILE A 388 17.93 -4.57 -25.58
CA ILE A 388 17.86 -6.04 -25.60
C ILE A 388 18.09 -6.48 -27.04
#